data_AF-A0A940PHI7-F1
#
_entry.id   AF-A0A940PHI7-F1
#
_cell.length_a   1.000
_cell.length_b   1.000
_cell.length_c   1.000
_cell.angle_alpha   90.00
_cell.angle_beta   90.00
_cell.angle_gamma   90.00
#
_symmetry.space_group_name_H-M   'P 1'
#
loop_
_entity.id
_entity.type
_entity.pdbx_description
1 polymer ?
#
loop_
_entity_poly.entity_id
_entity_poly.type
_entity_poly.pdbx_seq_one_letter_code
_entity_poly.pdbx_strand_id
1 'polypeptide(L)'
;MVAFLIYWASILVSIAWIAISTGFSVYYLANKENGNLWAFALFNVLAAIVLAIVLLVYKTWDFGITTYSSLMYALIAVELVLAVIKAVLGREPKLEAAK
;
A
#
# COMPACT_ATOMS: atom_id res chain seq x y z
N MET A 1 -2.62 0.97 -26.89
CA MET A 1 -2.08 2.15 -26.18
C MET A 1 -2.71 2.38 -24.82
N VAL A 2 -4.05 2.33 -24.68
CA VAL A 2 -4.72 2.56 -23.38
C VAL A 2 -4.28 1.56 -22.29
N ALA A 3 -4.25 0.26 -22.58
CA ALA A 3 -3.79 -0.76 -21.62
C ALA A 3 -2.35 -0.50 -21.14
N PHE A 4 -1.44 -0.16 -22.04
CA PHE A 4 -0.08 0.22 -21.68
C PHE A 4 -0.04 1.41 -20.70
N LEU A 5 -0.85 2.46 -20.95
CA LEU A 5 -0.92 3.62 -20.06
C LEU A 5 -1.47 3.26 -18.69
N ILE A 6 -2.55 2.47 -18.63
CA ILE A 6 -3.16 2.04 -17.36
C ILE A 6 -2.15 1.20 -16.56
N TYR A 7 -1.45 0.27 -17.21
CA TYR A 7 -0.43 -0.57 -16.59
C TYR A 7 0.63 0.26 -15.85
N TRP A 8 1.23 1.22 -16.56
CA TRP A 8 2.26 2.08 -15.97
C TRP A 8 1.71 3.10 -14.98
N ALA A 9 0.51 3.63 -15.22
CA ALA A 9 -0.15 4.53 -14.28
C ALA A 9 -0.39 3.83 -12.93
N SER A 10 -0.85 2.58 -12.92
CA SER A 10 -1.04 1.81 -11.68
C SER A 10 0.27 1.64 -10.90
N ILE A 11 1.37 1.40 -11.60
CA ILE A 11 2.71 1.29 -10.97
C ILE A 11 3.13 2.63 -10.37
N LEU A 12 3.08 3.72 -11.14
CA LEU A 12 3.52 5.03 -10.69
C LEU A 12 2.67 5.56 -9.54
N VAL A 13 1.35 5.33 -9.59
CA VAL A 13 0.42 5.68 -8.51
C VAL A 13 0.73 4.89 -7.24
N SER A 14 1.03 3.58 -7.34
CA SER A 14 1.42 2.79 -6.17
C SER A 14 2.75 3.26 -5.58
N ILE A 15 3.75 3.58 -6.40
CA ILE A 15 5.02 4.15 -5.91
C ILE A 15 4.80 5.48 -5.20
N ALA A 16 4.00 6.38 -5.79
CA ALA A 16 3.65 7.66 -5.17
C ALA A 16 2.90 7.44 -3.84
N TRP A 17 1.97 6.50 -3.79
CA TRP A 17 1.24 6.15 -2.59
C TRP A 17 2.15 5.58 -1.48
N ILE A 18 3.09 4.70 -1.82
CA ILE A 18 4.09 4.18 -0.87
C ILE A 18 4.88 5.34 -0.26
N ALA A 19 5.37 6.27 -1.09
CA ALA A 19 6.14 7.42 -0.62
C ALA A 19 5.31 8.33 0.30
N ILE A 20 4.11 8.74 -0.13
CA ILE A 20 3.21 9.61 0.64
C ILE A 20 2.80 8.96 1.94
N SER A 21 2.32 7.72 1.88
CA SER A 21 1.83 6.98 3.06
C SER A 21 2.95 6.74 4.07
N THR A 22 4.20 6.54 3.61
CA THR A 22 5.37 6.39 4.49
C THR A 22 5.76 7.73 5.11
N GLY A 23 5.80 8.81 4.32
CA GLY A 23 6.12 10.16 4.81
C GLY A 23 5.17 10.61 5.92
N PHE A 24 3.85 10.47 5.71
CA PHE A 24 2.87 10.76 6.76
C PHE A 24 3.01 9.84 7.97
N SER A 25 3.34 8.56 7.78
CA SER A 25 3.56 7.65 8.91
C SER A 25 4.74 8.10 9.78
N VAL A 26 5.84 8.53 9.17
CA VAL A 26 6.99 9.10 9.89
C VAL A 26 6.60 10.39 10.63
N TYR A 27 5.84 11.27 9.99
CA TYR A 27 5.32 12.49 10.63
C TYR A 27 4.48 12.16 11.88
N TYR A 28 3.52 11.24 11.79
CA TYR A 28 2.69 10.88 12.93
C TYR A 28 3.48 10.25 14.09
N LEU A 29 4.45 9.39 13.77
CA LEU A 29 5.35 8.82 14.78
C LEU A 29 6.18 9.89 15.48
N ALA A 30 6.73 10.85 14.71
CA ALA A 30 7.52 11.94 15.27
C ALA A 30 6.71 12.85 16.21
N ASN A 31 5.41 13.02 15.92
CA ASN A 31 4.50 13.83 16.72
C ASN A 31 3.77 13.04 17.82
N LYS A 32 4.08 11.74 18.00
CA LYS A 32 3.42 10.82 18.96
C LYS A 32 1.92 10.64 18.71
N GLU A 33 1.47 10.80 17.46
CA GLU A 33 0.08 10.63 17.02
C GLU A 33 -0.13 9.23 16.43
N ASN A 34 0.37 8.20 17.12
CA ASN A 34 0.48 6.85 16.58
C ASN A 34 -0.87 6.24 16.18
N GLY A 35 -1.97 6.57 16.87
CA GLY A 35 -3.30 6.08 16.55
C GLY A 35 -3.72 6.31 15.08
N ASN A 36 -3.21 7.37 14.45
CA ASN A 36 -3.50 7.70 13.05
C ASN A 36 -2.92 6.67 12.06
N LEU A 37 -1.90 5.89 12.47
CA LEU A 37 -1.24 4.90 11.61
C LEU A 37 -2.17 3.75 11.21
N TRP A 38 -3.23 3.48 11.99
CA TRP A 38 -4.24 2.48 11.63
C TRP A 38 -4.94 2.78 10.30
N ALA A 39 -5.25 4.05 10.04
CA ALA A 39 -5.87 4.44 8.77
C ALA A 39 -4.92 4.18 7.60
N PHE A 40 -3.64 4.52 7.74
CA PHE A 40 -2.63 4.24 6.71
C PHE A 40 -2.42 2.74 6.52
N ALA A 41 -2.40 1.96 7.59
CA ALA A 41 -2.31 0.50 7.48
C ALA A 41 -3.45 -0.07 6.62
N LEU A 42 -4.70 0.35 6.88
CA LEU A 42 -5.85 -0.04 6.07
C LEU A 42 -5.70 0.39 4.60
N PHE A 43 -5.28 1.63 4.35
CA PHE A 43 -5.10 2.11 2.98
C PHE A 43 -3.99 1.41 2.22
N ASN A 44 -2.90 0.98 2.88
CA ASN A 44 -1.88 0.14 2.24
C ASN A 44 -2.44 -1.24 1.87
N VAL A 45 -3.30 -1.85 2.70
CA VAL A 45 -4.01 -3.09 2.32
C VAL A 45 -4.90 -2.87 1.09
N LEU A 46 -5.67 -1.78 1.06
CA LEU A 46 -6.52 -1.46 -0.08
C LEU A 46 -5.69 -1.21 -1.36
N ALA A 47 -4.58 -0.50 -1.25
CA ALA A 47 -3.65 -0.29 -2.36
C ALA A 47 -3.08 -1.62 -2.90
N ALA A 48 -2.70 -2.55 -2.01
CA ALA A 48 -2.26 -3.89 -2.37
C ALA A 48 -3.35 -4.67 -3.12
N ILE A 49 -4.61 -4.61 -2.64
CA ILE A 49 -5.75 -5.27 -3.29
C ILE A 49 -6.00 -4.70 -4.68
N VAL A 50 -6.02 -3.36 -4.82
CA VAL A 50 -6.21 -2.71 -6.12
C VAL A 50 -5.12 -3.14 -7.10
N LEU A 51 -3.85 -3.13 -6.68
CA LEU A 51 -2.75 -3.54 -7.55
C LEU A 51 -2.79 -5.03 -7.88
N ALA A 52 -3.25 -5.89 -6.96
CA ALA A 52 -3.48 -7.31 -7.21
C ALA A 52 -4.61 -7.55 -8.24
N ILE A 53 -5.69 -6.78 -8.18
CA ILE A 53 -6.77 -6.84 -9.19
C ILE A 53 -6.24 -6.42 -10.56
N VAL A 54 -5.48 -5.31 -10.62
CA VAL A 54 -4.83 -4.88 -11.87
C VAL A 54 -3.96 -6.00 -12.43
N LEU A 55 -3.10 -6.58 -11.61
CA LEU A 55 -2.24 -7.70 -12.02
C LEU A 55 -3.05 -8.90 -12.52
N LEU A 56 -4.14 -9.26 -11.84
CA LEU A 56 -5.01 -10.35 -12.26
C LEU A 56 -5.62 -10.09 -13.65
N VAL A 57 -6.12 -8.86 -13.89
CA VAL A 57 -6.66 -8.44 -15.19
C VAL A 57 -5.59 -8.60 -16.27
N TYR A 58 -4.39 -8.07 -16.06
CA TYR A 58 -3.30 -8.15 -17.05
C TYR A 58 -2.74 -9.56 -17.26
N LYS A 59 -2.90 -10.49 -16.30
CA LYS A 59 -2.54 -11.90 -16.48
C LYS A 59 -3.62 -12.72 -17.17
N THR A 60 -4.88 -12.31 -17.05
CA THR A 60 -6.04 -13.07 -17.57
C THR A 60 -6.31 -12.77 -19.03
N TRP A 61 -6.14 -11.52 -19.45
CA TRP A 61 -6.36 -11.09 -20.82
C TRP A 61 -5.05 -10.71 -21.50
N ASP A 62 -4.94 -11.04 -22.78
CA ASP A 62 -3.77 -10.67 -23.58
C ASP A 62 -3.86 -9.21 -24.04
N PHE A 63 -3.10 -8.35 -23.36
CA PHE A 63 -2.94 -6.95 -23.73
C PHE A 63 -1.59 -6.66 -24.43
N GLY A 64 -0.83 -7.70 -24.79
CA GLY A 64 0.48 -7.56 -25.42
C GLY A 64 1.56 -6.95 -24.51
N ILE A 65 1.43 -7.09 -23.18
CA ILE A 65 2.43 -6.64 -22.20
C ILE A 65 3.29 -7.84 -21.78
N THR A 66 4.55 -7.87 -22.22
CA THR A 66 5.44 -9.05 -22.10
C THR A 66 6.41 -9.01 -20.93
N THR A 67 6.53 -7.86 -20.28
CA THR A 67 7.51 -7.62 -19.21
C THR A 67 6.72 -7.14 -17.98
N TYR A 68 7.31 -7.11 -16.78
CA TYR A 68 6.86 -6.27 -15.65
C TYR A 68 5.97 -6.86 -14.53
N SER A 69 5.52 -8.13 -14.57
CA SER A 69 4.76 -8.69 -13.43
C SER A 69 5.53 -8.69 -12.11
N SER A 70 6.86 -8.87 -12.15
CA SER A 70 7.72 -8.91 -10.95
C SER A 70 7.70 -7.61 -10.14
N LEU A 71 7.62 -6.46 -10.80
CA LEU A 71 7.53 -5.17 -10.12
C LEU A 71 6.18 -5.00 -9.41
N MET A 72 5.07 -5.38 -10.06
CA MET A 72 3.75 -5.33 -9.41
C MET A 72 3.69 -6.26 -8.19
N TYR A 73 4.25 -7.47 -8.27
CA TYR A 73 4.36 -8.36 -7.12
C TYR A 73 5.19 -7.74 -5.99
N ALA A 74 6.33 -7.12 -6.31
CA ALA A 74 7.17 -6.44 -5.32
C ALA A 74 6.43 -5.28 -4.63
N LEU A 75 5.72 -4.46 -5.39
CA LEU A 75 4.92 -3.35 -4.85
C LEU A 75 3.80 -3.86 -3.94
N ILE A 76 3.06 -4.90 -4.35
CA ILE A 76 2.04 -5.55 -3.50
C ILE A 76 2.67 -6.01 -2.18
N ALA A 77 3.83 -6.67 -2.24
CA ALA A 77 4.52 -7.14 -1.03
C ALA A 77 4.93 -5.98 -0.12
N VAL A 78 5.46 -4.88 -0.67
CA VAL A 78 5.83 -3.68 0.08
C VAL A 78 4.61 -3.06 0.77
N GLU A 79 3.49 -2.92 0.06
CA GLU A 79 2.24 -2.39 0.61
C GLU A 79 1.75 -3.23 1.80
N LEU A 80 1.78 -4.57 1.68
CA LEU A 80 1.38 -5.47 2.78
C LEU A 80 2.34 -5.40 3.97
N VAL A 81 3.65 -5.35 3.74
CA VAL A 81 4.65 -5.18 4.81
C VAL A 81 4.43 -3.86 5.52
N LEU A 82 4.22 -2.76 4.79
CA LEU A 82 3.92 -1.45 5.36
C LEU A 82 2.62 -1.46 6.17
N ALA A 83 1.59 -2.15 5.69
CA ALA A 83 0.34 -2.31 6.42
C ALA A 83 0.57 -2.98 7.79
N VAL A 84 1.33 -4.07 7.83
CA VAL A 84 1.65 -4.76 9.09
C VAL A 84 2.47 -3.87 10.02
N ILE A 85 3.51 -3.20 9.52
CA ILE A 85 4.33 -2.28 10.31
C ILE A 85 3.46 -1.18 10.93
N LYS A 86 2.63 -0.52 10.12
CA LYS A 86 1.77 0.58 10.58
C LYS A 86 0.70 0.11 11.56
N ALA A 87 0.12 -1.08 11.35
CA ALA A 87 -0.84 -1.68 12.28
C ALA A 87 -0.20 -2.01 13.64
N VAL A 88 1.08 -2.40 13.67
CA VAL A 88 1.81 -2.66 14.92
C VAL A 88 2.18 -1.35 15.60
N LEU A 89 2.76 -0.40 14.87
CA LEU A 89 3.19 0.89 15.40
C LEU A 89 2.03 1.80 15.82
N GLY A 90 0.86 1.63 15.20
CA GLY A 90 -0.36 2.35 15.53
C GLY A 90 -1.13 1.81 16.71
N ARG A 91 -0.66 0.73 17.36
CA ARG A 91 -1.26 0.25 18.60
C ARG A 91 -1.01 1.26 19.71
N GLU A 92 -2.08 1.88 20.18
CA GLU A 92 -2.03 2.61 21.45
C GLU A 92 -2.12 1.61 22.61
N PRO A 93 -1.43 1.88 23.74
CA PRO A 93 -1.61 1.08 24.94
C PRO A 93 -3.08 1.13 25.36
N LYS A 94 -3.68 -0.04 25.63
CA LYS A 94 -5.02 -0.09 26.23
C LYS A 94 -4.94 0.68 27.54
N LEU A 95 -5.71 1.76 27.67
CA LEU A 95 -5.92 2.44 28.94
C LEU A 95 -6.36 1.37 29.94
N GLU A 96 -5.62 1.21 31.03
CA GLU A 96 -6.06 0.35 32.13
C GLU A 96 -7.46 0.82 32.54
N ALA A 97 -8.41 -0.12 32.61
CA ALA A 97 -9.73 0.19 33.11
C ALA A 97 -9.55 0.85 34.49
N ALA A 98 -10.06 2.08 34.63
CA ALA A 98 -10.01 2.79 35.90
C ALA A 98 -10.61 1.86 36.98
N LYS A 99 -9.77 1.45 37.92
CA LYS A 99 -10.15 0.59 39.04
C LYS A 99 -11.10 1.31 39.99
#